data_AF-A0A4R3YXG2-F1
#
_entry.id   AF-A0A4R3YXG2-F1
#
_cell.length_a   1.000
_cell.length_b   1.000
_cell.length_c   1.000
_cell.angle_alpha   90.00
_cell.angle_beta   90.00
_cell.angle_gamma   90.00
#
_symmetry.space_group_name_H-M   'P 1'
#
loop_
_entity.id
_entity.type
_entity.pdbx_description
1 polymer ?
#
loop_
_entity_poly.entity_id
_entity_poly.type
_entity_poly.pdbx_seq_one_letter_code
_entity_poly.pdbx_strand_id
1 'polypeptide(L)'
;MAKLRKMLGDIHWDICQDLMHLIETQSHHTLANWAIHYAKENYLPLYLESVKESCLENVIDECEEYLNQQRQLKDLKPLLKAARADAKTLTDPILEALSKAIATACATVQTPTNALGFLFYGAAAIAYHEAGLSQTKEEYDQLAYTELHRAYVSLKDVAVKEEHPVKINWNC
;
A
#
# COMPACT_ATOMS: atom_id res chain seq x y z
N MET A 1 -13.65 -24.40 0.32
CA MET A 1 -13.64 -22.99 -0.12
C MET A 1 -12.32 -22.73 -0.82
N ALA A 2 -12.32 -22.00 -1.93
CA ALA A 2 -11.08 -21.61 -2.60
C ALA A 2 -10.23 -20.77 -1.66
N LYS A 3 -8.91 -20.93 -1.72
CA LYS A 3 -7.98 -20.13 -0.91
C LYS A 3 -8.02 -18.68 -1.39
N LEU A 4 -8.26 -17.73 -0.49
CA LEU A 4 -8.24 -16.30 -0.82
C LEU A 4 -6.87 -15.90 -1.39
N ARG A 5 -6.89 -15.04 -2.40
CA ARG A 5 -5.67 -14.48 -2.99
C ARG A 5 -5.06 -13.49 -2.00
N LYS A 6 -3.73 -13.49 -1.89
CA LYS A 6 -3.03 -12.56 -0.97
C LYS A 6 -3.00 -11.12 -1.48
N MET A 7 -3.20 -10.94 -2.79
CA MET A 7 -3.16 -9.69 -3.53
C MET A 7 -4.25 -9.76 -4.58
N LEU A 8 -4.90 -8.63 -4.83
CA LEU A 8 -5.85 -8.46 -5.93
C LEU A 8 -5.34 -7.38 -6.89
N GLY A 9 -5.73 -7.49 -8.15
CA GLY A 9 -5.18 -6.69 -9.24
C GLY A 9 -4.40 -7.54 -10.24
N ASP A 10 -4.33 -7.04 -11.46
CA ASP A 10 -3.56 -7.62 -12.56
C ASP A 10 -2.74 -6.52 -13.20
N ILE A 11 -1.44 -6.75 -13.38
CA ILE A 11 -0.55 -5.78 -14.02
C ILE A 11 -1.00 -5.42 -15.43
N HIS A 12 -1.75 -6.29 -16.12
CA HIS A 12 -2.23 -6.05 -17.47
C HIS A 12 -3.52 -5.22 -17.52
N TRP A 13 -4.11 -4.86 -16.38
CA TRP A 13 -5.19 -3.89 -16.34
C TRP A 13 -4.69 -2.51 -16.73
N ASP A 14 -5.49 -1.79 -17.50
CA ASP A 14 -5.25 -0.41 -17.90
C ASP A 14 -4.95 0.49 -16.70
N ILE A 15 -5.73 0.37 -15.62
CA ILE A 15 -5.50 1.16 -14.40
C ILE A 15 -4.13 0.89 -13.76
N CYS A 16 -3.62 -0.34 -13.86
CA CYS A 16 -2.29 -0.69 -13.35
C CYS A 16 -1.19 -0.10 -14.23
N GLN A 17 -1.36 -0.11 -15.55
CA GLN A 17 -0.44 0.54 -16.48
C GLN A 17 -0.42 2.06 -16.26
N ASP A 18 -1.59 2.68 -16.07
CA ASP A 18 -1.70 4.12 -15.77
C ASP A 18 -1.03 4.48 -14.44
N LEU A 19 -1.21 3.65 -13.40
CA LEU A 19 -0.49 3.79 -12.13
C LEU A 19 1.02 3.66 -12.31
N MET A 20 1.49 2.64 -13.03
CA MET A 20 2.93 2.46 -13.31
C MET A 20 3.53 3.67 -14.01
N HIS A 21 2.87 4.16 -15.06
CA HIS A 21 3.32 5.35 -15.79
C HIS A 21 3.31 6.60 -14.92
N LEU A 22 2.29 6.79 -14.08
CA LEU A 22 2.26 7.93 -13.17
C LEU A 22 3.39 7.82 -12.14
N ILE A 23 3.60 6.65 -11.54
CA ILE A 23 4.67 6.40 -10.57
C ILE A 23 6.05 6.71 -11.16
N GLU A 24 6.30 6.32 -12.42
CA GLU A 24 7.55 6.59 -13.13
C GLU A 24 7.86 8.08 -13.33
N THR A 25 6.85 8.95 -13.20
CA THR A 25 7.05 10.41 -13.29
C THR A 25 7.32 11.07 -11.95
N GLN A 26 7.19 10.35 -10.84
CA GLN A 26 7.26 10.91 -9.49
C GLN A 26 8.61 10.65 -8.83
N SER A 27 9.02 11.51 -7.89
CA SER A 27 10.23 11.30 -7.10
C SER A 27 9.99 10.26 -6.01
N HIS A 28 11.08 9.71 -5.46
CA HIS A 28 10.99 8.77 -4.35
C HIS A 28 10.32 9.41 -3.13
N HIS A 29 10.59 10.68 -2.85
CA HIS A 29 9.96 11.40 -1.75
C HIS A 29 8.45 11.54 -1.95
N THR A 30 8.01 12.01 -3.11
CA THR A 30 6.58 12.16 -3.45
C THR A 30 5.83 10.84 -3.34
N LEU A 31 6.41 9.75 -3.89
CA LEU A 31 5.79 8.42 -3.82
C LEU A 31 5.68 7.88 -2.40
N ALA A 32 6.74 8.02 -1.60
CA ALA A 32 6.74 7.56 -0.22
C ALA A 32 5.73 8.35 0.61
N ASN A 33 5.72 9.68 0.47
CA ASN A 33 4.79 10.55 1.18
C ASN A 33 3.34 10.20 0.83
N TRP A 34 3.02 10.10 -0.46
CA TRP A 34 1.70 9.71 -0.92
C TRP A 34 1.28 8.33 -0.40
N ALA A 35 2.12 7.30 -0.55
CA ALA A 35 1.77 5.94 -0.14
C ALA A 35 1.45 5.85 1.36
N ILE A 36 2.25 6.52 2.20
CA ILE A 36 2.06 6.53 3.65
C ILE A 36 0.77 7.25 4.02
N HIS A 37 0.53 8.44 3.46
CA HIS A 37 -0.71 9.17 3.70
C HIS A 37 -1.94 8.39 3.22
N TYR A 38 -1.88 7.80 2.03
CA TYR A 38 -2.98 7.01 1.49
C TYR A 38 -3.31 5.81 2.40
N ALA A 39 -2.30 5.08 2.86
CA ALA A 39 -2.51 3.96 3.78
C ALA A 39 -3.01 4.41 5.16
N LYS A 40 -2.52 5.54 5.68
CA LYS A 40 -2.97 6.14 6.95
C LYS A 40 -4.43 6.55 6.89
N GLU A 41 -4.89 7.09 5.77
CA GLU A 41 -6.27 7.56 5.62
C GLU A 41 -7.25 6.43 5.28
N ASN A 42 -6.84 5.47 4.44
CA ASN A 42 -7.77 4.50 3.87
C ASN A 42 -7.71 3.10 4.52
N TYR A 43 -6.57 2.70 5.09
CA TYR A 43 -6.37 1.32 5.58
C TYR A 43 -6.17 1.25 7.09
N LEU A 44 -5.45 2.20 7.68
CA LEU A 44 -5.21 2.22 9.12
C LEU A 44 -6.52 2.25 9.94
N PRO A 45 -7.53 3.08 9.62
CA PRO A 45 -8.77 3.11 10.41
C PRO A 45 -9.46 1.75 10.45
N LEU A 46 -9.56 1.07 9.29
CA LEU A 46 -10.15 -0.27 9.18
C LEU A 46 -9.38 -1.32 10.00
N TYR A 47 -8.05 -1.20 10.05
CA TYR A 47 -7.23 -2.09 10.86
C TYR A 47 -7.50 -1.90 12.37
N LEU A 48 -7.63 -0.64 12.80
CA LEU A 48 -7.84 -0.28 14.20
C LEU A 48 -9.27 -0.59 14.71
N GLU A 49 -10.23 -0.86 13.82
CA GLU A 49 -11.56 -1.35 14.23
C GLU A 49 -11.47 -2.67 15.01
N SER A 50 -10.49 -3.52 14.67
CA SER A 50 -10.31 -4.84 15.27
C SER A 50 -9.02 -4.99 16.09
N VAL A 51 -8.09 -4.03 16.03
CA VAL A 51 -6.79 -4.10 16.70
C VAL A 51 -6.60 -2.90 17.62
N LYS A 52 -6.52 -3.15 18.92
CA LYS A 52 -6.38 -2.11 19.96
C LYS A 52 -4.96 -1.61 20.17
N GLU A 53 -3.96 -2.47 19.96
CA GLU A 53 -2.55 -2.14 20.13
C GLU A 53 -1.83 -2.49 18.84
N SER A 54 -1.48 -1.47 18.07
CA SER A 54 -0.87 -1.63 16.75
C SER A 54 0.50 -0.97 16.72
N CYS A 55 1.51 -1.71 16.25
CA CYS A 55 2.80 -1.11 15.93
C CYS A 55 2.75 -0.24 14.65
N LEU A 56 1.69 -0.37 13.84
CA LEU A 56 1.58 0.28 12.53
C LEU A 56 1.39 1.80 12.63
N GLU A 57 0.67 2.29 13.64
CA GLU A 57 0.53 3.73 13.90
C GLU A 57 1.91 4.36 14.11
N ASN A 58 2.69 3.79 15.04
CA ASN A 58 4.06 4.21 15.27
C ASN A 58 4.91 4.08 13.99
N VAL A 59 4.80 2.99 13.23
CA VAL A 59 5.58 2.83 11.99
C VAL A 59 5.27 3.94 10.97
N ILE A 60 4.01 4.37 10.85
CA ILE A 60 3.61 5.49 9.98
C ILE A 60 4.23 6.78 10.48
N ASP A 61 4.06 7.12 11.76
CA ASP A 61 4.59 8.36 12.34
C ASP A 61 6.11 8.46 12.14
N GLU A 62 6.80 7.33 12.31
CA GLU A 62 8.25 7.26 12.13
C GLU A 62 8.70 7.41 10.67
N CYS A 63 7.86 7.00 9.73
CA CYS A 63 8.08 7.27 8.31
C CYS A 63 7.82 8.74 7.95
N GLU A 64 6.80 9.37 8.56
CA GLU A 64 6.53 10.80 8.40
C GLU A 64 7.68 11.65 8.96
N GLU A 65 8.23 11.32 10.14
CA GLU A 65 9.44 11.96 10.69
C GLU A 65 10.63 11.85 9.73
N TYR A 66 10.84 10.68 9.13
CA TYR A 66 11.89 10.48 8.14
C TYR A 66 11.71 11.35 6.89
N LEU A 67 10.49 11.41 6.36
CA LEU A 67 10.16 12.24 5.18
C LEU A 67 10.32 13.74 5.46
N ASN A 68 10.16 14.15 6.72
CA ASN A 68 10.43 15.50 7.21
C ASN A 68 11.89 15.75 7.59
N GLN A 69 12.80 14.81 7.29
CA GLN A 69 14.25 14.88 7.59
C GLN A 69 14.59 14.97 9.09
N GLN A 70 13.66 14.56 9.95
CA GLN A 70 13.84 14.56 11.41
C GLN A 70 14.45 13.25 11.91
N ARG A 71 14.56 12.23 11.04
CA ARG A 71 15.05 10.90 11.36
C ARG A 71 15.91 10.30 10.25
N GLN A 72 16.75 9.32 10.59
CA GLN A 72 17.60 8.61 9.62
C GLN A 72 16.99 7.28 9.19
N LEU A 73 17.16 6.91 7.92
CA LEU A 73 16.65 5.66 7.35
C LEU A 73 17.13 4.39 8.10
N LYS A 74 18.33 4.42 8.69
CA LYS A 74 18.89 3.28 9.42
C LYS A 74 18.02 2.87 10.62
N ASP A 75 17.34 3.85 11.24
CA ASP A 75 16.52 3.65 12.44
C ASP A 75 15.12 3.11 12.06
N LEU A 76 14.68 3.32 10.81
CA LEU A 76 13.40 2.81 10.30
C LEU A 76 13.48 1.33 9.86
N LYS A 77 14.65 0.87 9.39
CA LYS A 77 14.81 -0.49 8.85
C LYS A 77 14.32 -1.60 9.80
N PRO A 78 14.63 -1.56 11.12
CA PRO A 78 14.11 -2.56 12.06
C PRO A 78 12.59 -2.50 12.19
N LEU A 79 12.02 -1.29 12.27
CA LEU A 79 10.57 -1.07 12.40
C LEU A 79 9.81 -1.63 11.18
N LEU A 80 10.27 -1.30 9.98
CA LEU A 80 9.66 -1.79 8.73
C LEU A 80 9.77 -3.31 8.60
N LYS A 81 10.87 -3.90 9.06
CA LYS A 81 11.05 -5.36 9.08
C LYS A 81 10.10 -6.03 10.08
N ALA A 82 9.93 -5.45 11.26
CA ALA A 82 9.02 -5.94 12.29
C ALA A 82 7.56 -5.88 11.80
N ALA A 83 7.11 -4.72 11.30
CA ALA A 83 5.76 -4.56 10.75
C ALA A 83 5.42 -5.60 9.67
N ARG A 84 6.36 -5.86 8.75
CA ARG A 84 6.18 -6.89 7.72
C ARG A 84 6.16 -8.33 8.27
N ALA A 85 6.87 -8.59 9.38
CA ALA A 85 6.85 -9.89 10.02
C ALA A 85 5.53 -10.11 10.78
N ASP A 86 5.09 -9.10 11.54
CA ASP A 86 3.84 -9.10 12.29
C ASP A 86 2.62 -9.29 11.37
N ALA A 87 2.64 -8.67 10.19
CA ALA A 87 1.59 -8.86 9.20
C ALA A 87 1.36 -10.33 8.82
N LYS A 88 2.39 -11.19 8.90
CA LYS A 88 2.30 -12.62 8.54
C LYS A 88 1.79 -13.51 9.67
N THR A 89 1.71 -13.01 10.91
CA THR A 89 1.22 -13.77 12.06
C THR A 89 -0.30 -13.67 12.21
N LEU A 90 -0.91 -12.69 11.53
CA LEU A 90 -2.36 -12.48 11.51
C LEU A 90 -3.07 -13.63 10.80
N THR A 91 -4.14 -14.12 11.42
CA THR A 91 -4.97 -15.23 10.91
C THR A 91 -6.23 -14.75 10.19
N ASP A 92 -6.69 -13.54 10.50
CA ASP A 92 -7.79 -12.89 9.79
C ASP A 92 -7.30 -12.38 8.42
N PRO A 93 -7.92 -12.81 7.30
CA PRO A 93 -7.47 -12.40 5.96
C PRO A 93 -7.57 -10.89 5.69
N ILE A 94 -8.55 -10.20 6.26
CA ILE A 94 -8.74 -8.75 6.11
C ILE A 94 -7.63 -8.04 6.89
N LEU A 95 -7.39 -8.43 8.14
CA LEU A 95 -6.32 -7.84 8.95
C LEU A 95 -4.93 -8.14 8.37
N GLU A 96 -4.69 -9.34 7.86
CA GLU A 96 -3.46 -9.71 7.16
C GLU A 96 -3.25 -8.83 5.92
N ALA A 97 -4.28 -8.59 5.11
CA ALA A 97 -4.21 -7.75 3.92
C ALA A 97 -3.97 -6.27 4.28
N LEU A 98 -4.71 -5.72 5.24
CA LEU A 98 -4.55 -4.35 5.74
C LEU A 98 -3.15 -4.12 6.29
N SER A 99 -2.68 -5.01 7.17
CA SER A 99 -1.34 -4.92 7.76
C SER A 99 -0.23 -4.97 6.71
N LYS A 100 -0.37 -5.83 5.68
CA LYS A 100 0.57 -5.87 4.55
C LYS A 100 0.51 -4.63 3.68
N ALA A 101 -0.67 -4.07 3.43
CA ALA A 101 -0.84 -2.84 2.68
C ALA A 101 -0.11 -1.69 3.39
N ILE A 102 -0.37 -1.50 4.68
CA ILE A 102 0.25 -0.43 5.48
C ILE A 102 1.77 -0.63 5.58
N ALA A 103 2.23 -1.83 5.91
CA ALA A 103 3.67 -2.10 6.03
C ALA A 103 4.41 -1.93 4.69
N THR A 104 3.77 -2.29 3.57
CA THR A 104 4.36 -2.12 2.22
C THR A 104 4.35 -0.65 1.80
N ALA A 105 3.29 0.10 2.11
CA ALA A 105 3.22 1.54 1.88
C ALA A 105 4.36 2.27 2.61
N CYS A 106 4.56 1.99 3.90
CA CYS A 106 5.68 2.52 4.67
C CYS A 106 7.04 2.11 4.10
N ALA A 107 7.17 0.87 3.59
CA ALA A 107 8.39 0.40 2.95
C ALA A 107 8.71 1.12 1.62
N THR A 108 7.83 1.98 1.09
CA THR A 108 8.13 2.83 -0.06
C THR A 108 9.30 3.75 0.22
N VAL A 109 9.54 4.18 1.47
CA VAL A 109 10.72 4.98 1.86
C VAL A 109 12.07 4.30 1.52
N GLN A 110 12.08 2.97 1.36
CA GLN A 110 13.26 2.20 0.95
C GLN A 110 13.24 1.81 -0.51
N THR A 111 12.07 1.52 -1.07
CA THR A 111 11.94 0.92 -2.40
C THR A 111 10.73 1.52 -3.13
N PRO A 112 10.95 2.36 -4.16
CA PRO A 112 9.87 3.05 -4.87
C PRO A 112 8.81 2.13 -5.47
N THR A 113 9.17 0.92 -5.91
CA THR A 113 8.21 -0.04 -6.50
C THR A 113 7.15 -0.51 -5.50
N ASN A 114 7.38 -0.36 -4.20
CA ASN A 114 6.36 -0.61 -3.19
C ASN A 114 5.16 0.34 -3.32
N ALA A 115 5.31 1.49 -3.97
CA ALA A 115 4.21 2.43 -4.27
C ALA A 115 3.12 1.80 -5.16
N LEU A 116 3.46 0.78 -5.97
CA LEU A 116 2.48 -0.05 -6.65
C LEU A 116 2.12 -1.28 -5.82
N GLY A 117 3.14 -1.94 -5.24
CA GLY A 117 2.95 -3.21 -4.54
C GLY A 117 1.98 -3.15 -3.36
N PHE A 118 1.94 -2.03 -2.63
CA PHE A 118 1.03 -1.88 -1.50
C PHE A 118 -0.43 -1.82 -1.94
N LEU A 119 -0.70 -1.29 -3.14
CA LEU A 119 -2.05 -1.17 -3.69
C LEU A 119 -2.68 -2.53 -3.96
N PHE A 120 -1.91 -3.55 -4.33
CA PHE A 120 -2.47 -4.89 -4.53
C PHE A 120 -2.89 -5.56 -3.22
N TYR A 121 -2.20 -5.26 -2.12
CA TYR A 121 -2.63 -5.65 -0.77
C TYR A 121 -3.84 -4.82 -0.32
N GLY A 122 -3.83 -3.52 -0.58
CA GLY A 122 -4.93 -2.61 -0.27
C GLY A 122 -6.23 -2.97 -1.01
N ALA A 123 -6.15 -3.25 -2.31
CA ALA A 123 -7.25 -3.74 -3.12
C ALA A 123 -7.82 -5.07 -2.58
N ALA A 124 -6.97 -5.98 -2.12
CA ALA A 124 -7.41 -7.20 -1.44
C ALA A 124 -8.13 -6.88 -0.12
N ALA A 125 -7.55 -5.99 0.70
CA ALA A 125 -8.12 -5.60 1.97
C ALA A 125 -9.51 -4.98 1.82
N ILE A 126 -9.66 -3.99 0.93
CA ILE A 126 -10.93 -3.31 0.66
C ILE A 126 -11.96 -4.29 0.11
N ALA A 127 -11.61 -5.10 -0.90
CA ALA A 127 -12.55 -6.04 -1.49
C ALA A 127 -13.07 -7.07 -0.47
N TYR A 128 -12.20 -7.58 0.41
CA TYR A 128 -12.57 -8.55 1.45
C TYR A 128 -13.35 -7.90 2.59
N HIS A 129 -12.99 -6.68 2.97
CA HIS A 129 -13.68 -5.91 3.99
C HIS A 129 -15.12 -5.57 3.56
N GLU A 130 -15.30 -5.08 2.33
CA GLU A 130 -16.61 -4.64 1.82
C GLU A 130 -17.54 -5.80 1.45
N ALA A 131 -17.01 -6.85 0.82
CA ALA A 131 -17.82 -7.91 0.24
C ALA A 131 -17.86 -9.20 1.08
N GLY A 132 -17.04 -9.26 2.14
CA GLY A 132 -16.79 -10.48 2.91
C GLY A 132 -15.88 -11.47 2.17
N LEU A 133 -15.78 -12.70 2.70
CA LEU A 133 -14.77 -13.69 2.30
C LEU A 133 -15.27 -14.80 1.36
N SER A 134 -16.52 -14.71 0.91
CA SER A 134 -17.19 -15.79 0.16
C SER A 134 -17.61 -15.40 -1.27
N GLN A 135 -17.16 -14.26 -1.77
CA GLN A 135 -17.54 -13.77 -3.10
C GLN A 135 -16.76 -14.43 -4.23
N THR A 136 -17.25 -14.19 -5.45
CA THR A 136 -16.64 -14.67 -6.68
C THR A 136 -15.35 -13.93 -7.02
N LYS A 137 -14.56 -14.49 -7.95
CA LYS A 137 -13.34 -13.84 -8.42
C LYS A 137 -13.68 -12.51 -9.10
N GLU A 138 -14.74 -12.51 -9.89
CA GLU A 138 -15.21 -11.39 -10.69
C GLU A 138 -15.64 -10.21 -9.81
N GLU A 139 -16.37 -10.47 -8.72
CA GLU A 139 -16.75 -9.45 -7.74
C GLU A 139 -15.53 -8.85 -7.04
N TYR A 140 -14.59 -9.70 -6.61
CA TYR A 140 -13.35 -9.22 -6.02
C TYR A 140 -12.49 -8.42 -7.00
N ASP A 141 -12.42 -8.84 -8.27
CA ASP A 141 -11.66 -8.12 -9.30
C ASP A 141 -12.29 -6.74 -9.58
N GLN A 142 -13.63 -6.61 -9.57
CA GLN A 142 -14.32 -5.34 -9.74
C GLN A 142 -14.06 -4.36 -8.56
N LEU A 143 -14.09 -4.86 -7.33
CA LEU A 143 -13.78 -4.06 -6.13
C LEU A 143 -12.31 -3.64 -6.11
N ALA A 144 -11.42 -4.57 -6.44
CA ALA A 144 -9.99 -4.29 -6.57
C ALA A 144 -9.73 -3.21 -7.63
N TYR A 145 -10.37 -3.30 -8.80
CA TYR A 145 -10.26 -2.27 -9.84
C TYR A 145 -10.72 -0.90 -9.34
N THR A 146 -11.84 -0.85 -8.60
CA THR A 146 -12.38 0.38 -8.03
C THR A 146 -11.41 1.03 -7.04
N GLU A 147 -10.79 0.23 -6.17
CA GLU A 147 -9.78 0.71 -5.23
C GLU A 147 -8.51 1.20 -5.94
N LEU A 148 -8.02 0.47 -6.95
CA LEU A 148 -6.88 0.90 -7.75
C LEU A 148 -7.16 2.22 -8.49
N HIS A 149 -8.38 2.41 -8.98
CA HIS A 149 -8.79 3.66 -9.61
C HIS A 149 -8.84 4.81 -8.60
N ARG A 150 -9.33 4.58 -7.38
CA ARG A 150 -9.30 5.58 -6.30
C ARG A 150 -7.86 5.99 -5.97
N ALA A 151 -6.96 5.03 -5.85
CA ALA A 151 -5.54 5.29 -5.62
C ALA A 151 -4.89 6.07 -6.77
N TYR A 152 -5.20 5.74 -8.02
CA TYR A 152 -4.71 6.49 -9.18
C TYR A 152 -5.13 7.96 -9.14
N VAL A 153 -6.41 8.24 -8.87
CA VAL A 153 -6.90 9.62 -8.74
C VAL A 153 -6.19 10.35 -7.60
N SER A 154 -6.05 9.71 -6.44
CA SER A 154 -5.33 10.29 -5.30
C SER A 154 -3.86 10.59 -5.62
N LEU A 155 -3.14 9.69 -6.29
CA LEU A 155 -1.75 9.94 -6.70
C LEU A 155 -1.67 11.09 -7.69
N LYS A 156 -2.62 11.17 -8.62
CA LYS A 156 -2.68 12.24 -9.63
C LYS A 156 -2.87 13.61 -9.00
N ASP A 157 -3.61 13.71 -7.90
CA ASP A 157 -3.85 14.98 -7.20
C ASP A 157 -2.60 15.54 -6.53
N VAL A 158 -1.66 14.67 -6.11
CA VAL A 158 -0.38 15.07 -5.50
C VAL A 158 0.79 14.99 -6.48
N ALA A 159 0.56 14.49 -7.69
CA ALA A 159 1.59 14.35 -8.71
C ALA A 159 2.11 15.72 -9.15
N VAL A 160 3.42 15.85 -9.19
CA VAL A 160 4.10 17.08 -9.63
C VAL A 160 5.05 16.79 -10.77
N LYS A 161 5.47 17.85 -11.46
CA LYS A 161 6.54 17.75 -12.44
C LYS A 161 7.87 17.64 -11.69
N GLU A 162 8.39 16.43 -11.64
CA GLU A 162 9.64 16.14 -10.93
C GLU A 162 10.87 16.34 -11.81
N GLU A 163 11.93 16.91 -11.23
CA GLU A 163 13.22 17.05 -11.92
C GLU A 163 13.99 15.72 -11.95
N HIS A 164 13.78 14.88 -10.92
CA HIS A 164 14.49 13.61 -10.72
C HIS A 164 13.51 12.49 -10.40
N PRO A 165 12.68 12.08 -11.37
CA PRO A 165 11.76 10.97 -11.18
C PRO A 165 12.51 9.66 -10.90
N VAL A 166 11.82 8.71 -10.27
CA VAL A 166 12.36 7.39 -10.00
C VAL A 166 12.67 6.62 -11.29
N LYS A 167 13.69 5.77 -11.23
CA LYS A 167 14.00 4.83 -12.31
C LYS A 167 13.61 3.43 -11.88
N ILE A 168 12.52 2.92 -12.44
CA ILE A 168 11.98 1.61 -12.09
C ILE A 168 12.13 0.66 -13.28
N ASN A 169 12.48 -0.59 -12.99
CA ASN A 169 12.29 -1.70 -13.92
C ASN A 169 11.26 -2.65 -13.29
N TRP A 170 10.07 -2.66 -13.87
CA TRP A 170 8.94 -3.44 -13.35
C TRP A 170 9.06 -4.95 -13.58
N ASN A 171 9.94 -5.38 -14.50
CA ASN A 171 10.11 -6.80 -14.89
C ASN A 171 8.79 -7.52 -15.20
N CYS A 172 7.84 -6.81 -15.81
CA CYS A 172 6.56 -7.31 -16.30
C CYS A 172 6.58 -7.54 -17.81
#